data_AF-A0A7C1UCT7-F1
#
_entry.id   AF-A0A7C1UCT7-F1
#
_cell.length_a   1.000
_cell.length_b   1.000
_cell.length_c   1.000
_cell.angle_alpha   90.00
_cell.angle_beta   90.00
_cell.angle_gamma   90.00
#
_symmetry.space_group_name_H-M   'P 1'
#
loop_
_entity.id
_entity.type
_entity.pdbx_description
1 polymer ?
#
loop_
_entity_poly.entity_id
_entity_poly.type
_entity_poly.pdbx_seq_one_letter_code
_entity_poly.pdbx_strand_id
1 'polypeptide(L)'
;GAQMLNIISGKSIHPVTAVPGGFSKPLTEDDRQRLLPMAKEVLEFAKFAISFAKENLFSKYLDLVKTVGVINTGFLGTVTDDGTMDLYDGKARLMKPDGSYEEFAYEDYTDHIGEHVEPWSYMKFPYAKNWGELSMDLDNPSAVYRTNSLARMNVCDRISTPLAQAELEEFREKFGRPCQLTLLYNWARLIELLHNAEKVNELLEDPEITSTETRVPVTPRAARGVSSVEAPRGTLIHDYETDENGLVTDINLIVGTTHNNAPINMSVKQAAKMLIKDGNYDEAILNKVEMAIRAYDPCLSCATHKLDGSIAVKLEIRDSSGKVIDTIANW
;
A
#
# COMPACT_ATOMS: atom_id res chain seq x y z
N GLY A 1 -16.91 7.81 3.12
CA GLY A 1 -16.24 6.69 2.44
C GLY A 1 -17.19 5.57 2.03
N ALA A 2 -17.44 4.60 2.91
CA ALA A 2 -18.19 3.38 2.57
C ALA A 2 -19.62 3.60 2.05
N GLN A 3 -20.33 4.62 2.55
CA GLN A 3 -21.66 4.99 2.04
C GLN A 3 -21.60 5.49 0.60
N MET A 4 -20.59 6.30 0.26
CA MET A 4 -20.38 6.76 -1.12
C MET A 4 -20.11 5.58 -2.05
N LEU A 5 -19.26 4.64 -1.61
CA LEU A 5 -19.00 3.41 -2.36
C LEU A 5 -20.27 2.58 -2.57
N ASN A 6 -21.15 2.47 -1.57
CA ASN A 6 -22.42 1.75 -1.70
C ASN A 6 -23.34 2.36 -2.78
N ILE A 7 -23.41 3.69 -2.85
CA ILE A 7 -24.20 4.40 -3.87
C ILE A 7 -23.63 4.11 -5.27
N ILE A 8 -22.32 4.30 -5.43
CA ILE A 8 -21.62 4.14 -6.72
C ILE A 8 -21.66 2.68 -7.19
N SER A 9 -21.34 1.74 -6.30
CA SER A 9 -21.04 0.34 -6.68
C SER A 9 -22.08 -0.70 -6.27
N GLY A 10 -23.20 -0.25 -5.70
CA GLY A 10 -24.31 -1.09 -5.24
C GLY A 10 -24.07 -1.80 -3.91
N LYS A 11 -22.82 -1.91 -3.44
CA LYS A 11 -22.44 -2.50 -2.14
C LYS A 11 -21.26 -1.76 -1.53
N SER A 12 -21.26 -1.57 -0.21
CA SER A 12 -20.10 -1.02 0.51
C SER A 12 -18.94 -2.00 0.65
N ILE A 13 -19.21 -3.30 0.56
CA ILE A 13 -18.24 -4.40 0.63
C ILE A 13 -18.54 -5.35 -0.53
N HIS A 14 -17.50 -5.75 -1.28
CA HIS A 14 -17.62 -6.51 -2.54
C HIS A 14 -18.44 -5.76 -3.60
N PRO A 15 -17.93 -4.62 -4.11
CA PRO A 15 -18.58 -3.86 -5.18
C PRO A 15 -18.80 -4.73 -6.43
N VAL A 16 -19.86 -4.45 -7.20
CA VAL A 16 -20.29 -5.32 -8.32
C VAL A 16 -20.49 -4.59 -9.65
N THR A 17 -20.13 -3.30 -9.71
CA THR A 17 -20.42 -2.47 -10.88
C THR A 17 -19.32 -2.46 -11.92
N ALA A 18 -18.06 -2.68 -11.54
CA ALA A 18 -16.97 -2.82 -12.49
C ALA A 18 -17.10 -4.16 -13.23
N VAL A 19 -17.24 -4.10 -14.55
CA VAL A 19 -17.44 -5.26 -15.44
C VAL A 19 -16.55 -5.12 -16.68
N PRO A 20 -16.26 -6.20 -17.42
CA PRO A 20 -15.54 -6.07 -18.69
C PRO A 20 -16.22 -5.06 -19.62
N GLY A 21 -15.42 -4.08 -20.07
CA GLY A 21 -15.85 -2.98 -20.93
C GLY A 21 -16.28 -1.71 -20.19
N GLY A 22 -16.32 -1.67 -18.85
CA GLY A 22 -16.62 -0.46 -18.08
C GLY A 22 -17.48 -0.71 -16.84
N PHE A 23 -18.55 0.06 -16.66
CA PHE A 23 -19.45 -0.01 -15.51
C PHE A 23 -20.85 -0.55 -15.90
N SER A 24 -21.48 -1.31 -15.00
CA SER A 24 -22.78 -1.93 -15.25
C SER A 24 -23.98 -0.98 -15.10
N LYS A 25 -23.76 0.19 -14.50
CA LYS A 25 -24.74 1.27 -14.37
C LYS A 25 -24.03 2.64 -14.37
N PRO A 26 -24.69 3.71 -14.84
CA PRO A 26 -24.22 5.08 -14.63
C PRO A 26 -24.44 5.55 -13.20
N LEU A 27 -23.66 6.55 -12.80
CA LEU A 27 -23.98 7.38 -11.65
C LEU A 27 -25.04 8.39 -12.08
N THR A 28 -26.19 8.43 -11.40
CA THR A 28 -27.23 9.40 -11.75
C THR A 28 -26.91 10.79 -11.20
N GLU A 29 -27.50 11.84 -11.77
CA GLU A 29 -27.37 13.19 -11.21
C GLU A 29 -27.94 13.27 -9.78
N ASP A 30 -29.04 12.55 -9.50
CA ASP A 30 -29.58 12.46 -8.14
C ASP A 30 -28.58 11.80 -7.16
N ASP A 31 -27.87 10.75 -7.60
CA ASP A 31 -26.80 10.14 -6.80
C ASP A 31 -25.64 11.11 -6.58
N ARG A 32 -25.21 11.82 -7.63
CA ARG A 32 -24.17 12.85 -7.56
C ARG A 32 -24.53 13.94 -6.54
N GLN A 33 -25.76 14.46 -6.57
CA GLN A 33 -26.24 15.46 -5.62
C GLN A 33 -26.25 14.95 -4.17
N ARG A 34 -26.47 13.65 -3.96
CA ARG A 34 -26.35 13.02 -2.63
C ARG A 34 -24.90 12.82 -2.19
N LEU A 35 -23.99 12.58 -3.13
CA LEU A 35 -22.57 12.33 -2.87
C LEU A 35 -21.79 13.61 -2.57
N LEU A 36 -22.08 14.71 -3.27
CA LEU A 36 -21.40 16.00 -3.09
C LEU A 36 -21.29 16.47 -1.62
N PRO A 37 -22.37 16.51 -0.81
CA PRO A 37 -22.23 16.90 0.60
C PRO A 37 -21.41 15.89 1.42
N MET A 38 -21.48 14.59 1.11
CA MET A 38 -20.67 13.56 1.79
C MET A 38 -19.18 13.71 1.47
N ALA A 39 -18.85 14.04 0.22
CA ALA A 39 -17.48 14.29 -0.22
C ALA A 39 -16.87 15.50 0.48
N LYS A 40 -17.66 16.58 0.65
CA LYS A 40 -17.25 17.77 1.40
C LYS A 40 -17.01 17.45 2.88
N GLU A 41 -17.90 16.69 3.50
CA GLU A 41 -17.72 16.26 4.90
C GLU A 41 -16.44 15.43 5.09
N VAL A 42 -16.17 14.49 4.17
CA VAL A 42 -14.94 13.67 4.20
C VAL A 42 -13.69 14.53 4.03
N LEU A 43 -13.74 15.56 3.19
CA LEU A 43 -12.62 16.50 3.01
C LEU A 43 -12.34 17.30 4.29
N GLU A 44 -13.37 17.82 4.94
CA GLU A 44 -13.21 18.52 6.23
C GLU A 44 -12.66 17.59 7.32
N PHE A 45 -13.12 16.34 7.35
CA PHE A 45 -12.55 15.35 8.27
C PHE A 45 -11.08 15.03 7.97
N ALA A 46 -10.70 14.90 6.70
CA ALA A 46 -9.31 14.64 6.31
C ALA A 46 -8.37 15.79 6.72
N LYS A 47 -8.80 17.05 6.51
CA LYS A 47 -8.08 18.25 6.98
C LYS A 47 -7.90 18.24 8.49
N PHE A 48 -8.97 17.95 9.23
CA PHE A 48 -8.91 17.83 10.69
C PHE A 48 -7.95 16.72 11.12
N ALA A 49 -8.04 15.53 10.52
CA ALA A 49 -7.27 14.36 10.91
C ALA A 49 -5.75 14.58 10.74
N ILE A 50 -5.32 15.13 9.60
CA ILE A 50 -3.89 15.41 9.37
C ILE A 50 -3.39 16.50 10.31
N SER A 51 -4.15 17.59 10.49
CA SER A 51 -3.77 18.67 11.40
C SER A 51 -3.64 18.16 12.84
N PHE A 52 -4.66 17.44 13.33
CA PHE A 52 -4.66 16.86 14.67
C PHE A 52 -3.47 15.92 14.89
N ALA A 53 -3.18 15.04 13.94
CA ALA A 53 -2.07 14.09 14.05
C ALA A 53 -0.71 14.80 14.08
N LYS A 54 -0.49 15.82 13.24
CA LYS A 54 0.75 16.62 13.24
C LYS A 54 0.96 17.31 14.59
N GLU A 55 -0.06 17.98 15.10
CA GLU A 55 0.01 18.78 16.32
C GLU A 55 0.10 17.93 17.59
N ASN A 56 -0.70 16.86 17.67
CA ASN A 56 -0.96 16.17 18.94
C ASN A 56 -0.32 14.79 19.04
N LEU A 57 0.05 14.17 17.91
CA LEU A 57 0.62 12.83 17.86
C LEU A 57 2.09 12.87 17.46
N PHE A 58 2.41 13.21 16.21
CA PHE A 58 3.78 13.09 15.69
C PHE A 58 4.78 13.92 16.49
N SER A 59 4.41 15.14 16.89
CA SER A 59 5.22 16.02 17.74
C SER A 59 5.73 15.36 19.03
N LYS A 60 4.95 14.45 19.62
CA LYS A 60 5.26 13.76 20.88
C LYS A 60 6.10 12.49 20.69
N TYR A 61 6.10 11.92 19.49
CA TYR A 61 6.71 10.62 19.20
C TYR A 61 7.87 10.69 18.21
N LEU A 62 8.41 11.88 17.90
CA LEU A 62 9.49 12.04 16.92
C LEU A 62 10.72 11.18 17.22
N ASP A 63 11.10 11.02 18.49
CA ASP A 63 12.24 10.17 18.86
C ASP A 63 11.98 8.70 18.54
N LEU A 64 10.76 8.22 18.80
CA LEU A 64 10.34 6.87 18.46
C LEU A 64 10.31 6.67 16.93
N VAL A 65 9.80 7.66 16.20
CA VAL A 65 9.75 7.67 14.73
C VAL A 65 11.13 7.54 14.10
N LYS A 66 12.15 8.17 14.71
CA LYS A 66 13.54 8.13 14.22
C LYS A 66 14.29 6.85 14.57
N THR A 67 13.72 5.98 15.40
CA THR A 67 14.46 4.84 15.99
C THR A 67 13.83 3.48 15.67
N VAL A 68 12.50 3.38 15.71
CA VAL A 68 11.81 2.09 15.59
C VAL A 68 11.55 1.71 14.14
N GLY A 69 12.02 0.51 13.78
CA GLY A 69 11.79 -0.12 12.50
C GLY A 69 12.50 0.56 11.33
N VAL A 70 13.47 1.43 11.58
CA VAL A 70 14.18 2.19 10.54
C VAL A 70 15.07 1.25 9.74
N ILE A 71 14.80 1.14 8.45
CA ILE A 71 15.49 0.27 7.49
C ILE A 71 15.74 1.03 6.20
N ASN A 72 16.83 0.70 5.50
CA ASN A 72 17.22 1.36 4.26
C ASN A 72 16.87 0.47 3.06
N THR A 73 15.79 0.78 2.35
CA THR A 73 15.31 -0.04 1.21
C THR A 73 14.86 0.85 0.05
N GLY A 74 14.53 0.23 -1.08
CA GLY A 74 13.85 0.92 -2.17
C GLY A 74 12.35 1.11 -1.92
N PHE A 75 11.67 1.66 -2.92
CA PHE A 75 10.25 1.98 -2.94
C PHE A 75 9.65 1.71 -4.32
N LEU A 76 8.38 1.31 -4.36
CA LEU A 76 7.60 1.11 -5.57
C LEU A 76 6.27 1.85 -5.43
N GLY A 77 5.83 2.49 -6.52
CA GLY A 77 4.48 3.01 -6.65
C GLY A 77 4.19 3.54 -8.06
N THR A 78 2.91 3.70 -8.36
CA THR A 78 2.44 4.23 -9.66
C THR A 78 2.63 5.74 -9.79
N VAL A 79 3.07 6.17 -10.97
CA VAL A 79 3.16 7.57 -11.38
C VAL A 79 2.63 7.76 -12.82
N THR A 80 2.13 8.95 -13.12
CA THR A 80 1.87 9.39 -14.50
C THR A 80 3.17 9.69 -15.25
N ASP A 81 3.08 9.97 -16.55
CA ASP A 81 4.25 10.29 -17.39
C ASP A 81 5.06 11.49 -16.90
N ASP A 82 4.39 12.46 -16.27
CA ASP A 82 5.02 13.64 -15.70
C ASP A 82 5.42 13.48 -14.22
N GLY A 83 5.40 12.24 -13.70
CA GLY A 83 5.81 11.90 -12.34
C GLY A 83 4.80 12.22 -11.25
N THR A 84 3.57 12.60 -11.59
CA THR A 84 2.51 12.84 -10.60
C THR A 84 2.08 11.51 -9.97
N MET A 85 1.82 11.52 -8.66
CA MET A 85 1.21 10.37 -7.99
C MET A 85 -0.17 10.10 -8.58
N ASP A 86 -0.42 8.85 -8.94
CA ASP A 86 -1.75 8.38 -9.32
C ASP A 86 -2.02 7.04 -8.64
N LEU A 87 -3.25 6.85 -8.18
CA LEU A 87 -3.66 5.63 -7.48
C LEU A 87 -4.43 4.64 -8.37
N TYR A 88 -4.84 5.08 -9.57
CA TYR A 88 -5.69 4.34 -10.48
C TYR A 88 -4.94 3.88 -11.72
N ASP A 89 -4.18 4.75 -12.38
CA ASP A 89 -3.54 4.44 -13.66
C ASP A 89 -2.16 5.10 -13.81
N GLY A 90 -1.28 4.44 -14.58
CA GLY A 90 0.06 4.92 -14.86
C GLY A 90 1.11 3.80 -14.92
N LYS A 91 2.37 4.20 -14.84
CA LYS A 91 3.53 3.29 -14.87
C LYS A 91 4.09 3.06 -13.48
N ALA A 92 4.72 1.91 -13.28
CA ALA A 92 5.40 1.59 -12.03
C ALA A 92 6.74 2.34 -11.98
N ARG A 93 7.01 3.07 -10.89
CA ARG A 93 8.33 3.64 -10.61
C ARG A 93 8.98 2.89 -9.46
N LEU A 94 10.10 2.24 -9.73
CA LEU A 94 10.87 1.46 -8.77
C LEU A 94 12.15 2.23 -8.39
N MET A 95 12.15 2.81 -7.19
CA MET A 95 13.17 3.74 -6.68
C MET A 95 14.09 3.07 -5.67
N LYS A 96 15.40 3.16 -5.89
CA LYS A 96 16.46 2.72 -4.98
C LYS A 96 16.56 3.61 -3.74
N PRO A 97 17.21 3.14 -2.65
CA PRO A 97 17.39 3.95 -1.44
C PRO A 97 18.15 5.27 -1.67
N ASP A 98 18.98 5.36 -2.71
CA ASP A 98 19.71 6.57 -3.09
C ASP A 98 18.87 7.58 -3.92
N GLY A 99 17.62 7.23 -4.23
CA GLY A 99 16.69 8.05 -5.00
C GLY A 99 16.76 7.85 -6.52
N SER A 100 17.72 7.09 -7.04
CA SER A 100 17.70 6.68 -8.45
C SER A 100 16.54 5.71 -8.71
N TYR A 101 15.96 5.74 -9.90
CA TYR A 101 14.79 4.89 -10.20
C TYR A 101 14.76 4.43 -11.65
N GLU A 102 14.02 3.36 -11.88
CA GLU A 102 13.57 2.90 -13.19
C GLU A 102 12.04 2.94 -13.25
N GLU A 103 11.49 3.06 -14.45
CA GLU A 103 10.05 3.04 -14.69
C GLU A 103 9.70 1.99 -15.74
N PHE A 104 8.57 1.32 -15.56
CA PHE A 104 8.11 0.27 -16.47
C PHE A 104 6.59 0.18 -16.50
N ALA A 105 6.07 -0.33 -17.62
CA ALA A 105 4.66 -0.64 -17.78
C ALA A 105 4.31 -1.87 -16.95
N TYR A 106 3.11 -1.92 -16.36
CA TYR A 106 2.76 -3.03 -15.47
C TYR A 106 2.65 -4.38 -16.19
N GLU A 107 2.44 -4.39 -17.49
CA GLU A 107 2.46 -5.58 -18.35
C GLU A 107 3.81 -6.32 -18.30
N ASP A 108 4.90 -5.59 -18.03
CA ASP A 108 6.27 -6.07 -17.99
C ASP A 108 6.74 -6.39 -16.55
N TYR A 109 5.84 -6.39 -15.54
CA TYR A 109 6.23 -6.53 -14.14
C TYR A 109 7.09 -7.76 -13.82
N THR A 110 6.94 -8.86 -14.56
CA THR A 110 7.72 -10.10 -14.38
C THR A 110 9.21 -9.96 -14.69
N ASP A 111 9.59 -8.91 -15.42
CA ASP A 111 10.98 -8.58 -15.72
C ASP A 111 11.62 -7.77 -14.59
N HIS A 112 10.82 -7.09 -13.77
CA HIS A 112 11.31 -6.21 -12.70
C HIS A 112 11.07 -6.78 -11.29
N ILE A 113 10.04 -7.61 -11.11
CA ILE A 113 9.59 -8.13 -9.81
C ILE A 113 9.71 -9.66 -9.83
N GLY A 114 10.44 -10.21 -8.87
CA GLY A 114 10.45 -11.64 -8.55
C GLY A 114 9.75 -11.90 -7.22
N GLU A 115 9.27 -13.13 -6.98
CA GLU A 115 8.70 -13.55 -5.69
C GLU A 115 9.52 -14.68 -5.08
N HIS A 116 10.09 -14.44 -3.89
CA HIS A 116 10.83 -15.44 -3.13
C HIS A 116 9.93 -16.15 -2.11
N VAL A 117 10.23 -17.41 -1.79
CA VAL A 117 9.48 -18.20 -0.79
C VAL A 117 10.42 -18.61 0.33
N GLU A 118 9.99 -18.34 1.55
CA GLU A 118 10.67 -18.78 2.77
C GLU A 118 9.90 -19.96 3.40
N PRO A 119 10.59 -20.96 3.99
CA PRO A 119 9.93 -22.16 4.54
C PRO A 119 9.08 -21.88 5.79
N TRP A 120 9.20 -20.69 6.38
CA TRP A 120 8.54 -20.30 7.63
C TRP A 120 7.36 -19.33 7.43
N SER A 121 7.01 -18.98 6.19
CA SER A 121 5.87 -18.11 5.88
C SER A 121 5.13 -18.57 4.63
N TYR A 122 3.79 -18.54 4.68
CA TYR A 122 2.96 -18.71 3.49
C TYR A 122 3.00 -17.48 2.57
N MET A 123 3.24 -16.28 3.13
CA MET A 123 3.35 -15.06 2.35
C MET A 123 4.71 -15.03 1.67
N LYS A 124 4.71 -14.83 0.34
CA LYS A 124 5.93 -14.68 -0.46
C LYS A 124 6.64 -13.34 -0.14
N PHE A 125 7.84 -13.18 -0.67
CA PHE A 125 8.71 -12.02 -0.49
C PHE A 125 9.05 -11.44 -1.87
N PRO A 126 8.21 -10.55 -2.43
CA PRO A 126 8.50 -9.86 -3.66
C PRO A 126 9.78 -9.01 -3.53
N TYR A 127 10.59 -8.99 -4.58
CA TYR A 127 11.87 -8.30 -4.62
C TYR A 127 12.17 -7.73 -6.00
N ALA A 128 13.00 -6.69 -6.04
CA ALA A 128 13.44 -6.04 -7.27
C ALA A 128 14.47 -6.92 -7.98
N LYS A 129 14.03 -7.64 -9.02
CA LYS A 129 14.80 -8.67 -9.73
C LYS A 129 16.12 -8.14 -10.29
N ASN A 130 16.12 -6.91 -10.78
CA ASN A 130 17.27 -6.26 -11.40
C ASN A 130 18.27 -5.67 -10.38
N TRP A 131 17.99 -5.78 -9.08
CA TRP A 131 18.85 -5.23 -8.01
C TRP A 131 19.72 -6.30 -7.34
N GLY A 132 19.76 -7.51 -7.89
CA GLY A 132 20.51 -8.65 -7.36
C GLY A 132 19.64 -9.60 -6.53
N GLU A 133 20.29 -10.43 -5.73
CA GLU A 133 19.60 -11.40 -4.87
C GLU A 133 18.92 -10.71 -3.69
N LEU A 134 17.78 -11.26 -3.24
CA LEU A 134 17.08 -10.78 -2.06
C LEU A 134 17.91 -11.01 -0.79
N SER A 135 18.21 -9.93 -0.06
CA SER A 135 18.80 -9.99 1.28
C SER A 135 17.99 -9.14 2.25
N MET A 136 17.50 -9.78 3.31
CA MET A 136 16.85 -9.13 4.47
C MET A 136 17.85 -8.85 5.61
N ASP A 137 19.15 -8.79 5.30
CA ASP A 137 20.17 -8.32 6.24
C ASP A 137 19.94 -6.84 6.55
N LEU A 138 20.04 -6.44 7.83
CA LEU A 138 19.75 -5.07 8.24
C LEU A 138 20.88 -4.09 7.91
N ASP A 139 22.12 -4.59 7.86
CA ASP A 139 23.31 -3.79 7.63
C ASP A 139 23.58 -3.66 6.11
N ASN A 140 23.22 -4.68 5.33
CA ASN A 140 23.35 -4.66 3.87
C ASN A 140 22.17 -5.33 3.15
N PRO A 141 20.98 -4.70 3.17
CA PRO A 141 19.81 -5.22 2.43
C PRO A 141 19.99 -5.07 0.92
N SER A 142 19.49 -6.03 0.16
CA SER A 142 19.54 -6.02 -1.32
C SER A 142 18.21 -6.49 -1.91
N ALA A 143 17.85 -5.90 -3.05
CA ALA A 143 16.60 -6.12 -3.77
C ALA A 143 15.28 -5.90 -2.98
N VAL A 144 15.34 -5.41 -1.74
CA VAL A 144 14.15 -5.08 -0.95
C VAL A 144 13.60 -3.71 -1.35
N TYR A 145 12.29 -3.65 -1.58
CA TYR A 145 11.55 -2.41 -1.73
C TYR A 145 10.32 -2.42 -0.83
N ARG A 146 9.70 -1.25 -0.68
CA ARG A 146 8.43 -1.07 0.01
C ARG A 146 7.39 -0.44 -0.92
N THR A 147 6.11 -0.70 -0.65
CA THR A 147 4.97 -0.11 -1.36
C THR A 147 4.07 0.64 -0.40
N ASN A 148 3.10 1.38 -0.95
CA ASN A 148 2.06 2.13 -0.24
C ASN A 148 2.52 3.42 0.43
N SER A 149 1.57 4.32 0.71
CA SER A 149 1.74 5.54 1.50
C SER A 149 3.12 6.20 1.40
N LEU A 150 4.05 5.91 2.33
CA LEU A 150 5.38 6.54 2.31
C LEU A 150 6.17 6.22 1.04
N ALA A 151 6.05 5.00 0.50
CA ALA A 151 6.64 4.64 -0.78
C ALA A 151 6.11 5.54 -1.90
N ARG A 152 4.80 5.80 -1.95
CA ARG A 152 4.19 6.69 -2.94
C ARG A 152 4.66 8.14 -2.79
N MET A 153 4.79 8.63 -1.55
CA MET A 153 5.37 9.96 -1.27
C MET A 153 6.84 10.07 -1.69
N ASN A 154 7.58 8.96 -1.66
CA ASN A 154 8.97 8.91 -2.10
C ASN A 154 9.09 8.83 -3.62
N VAL A 155 8.32 7.97 -4.29
CA VAL A 155 8.46 7.77 -5.73
C VAL A 155 7.89 8.91 -6.56
N CYS A 156 6.75 9.49 -6.17
CA CYS A 156 6.12 10.55 -6.95
C CYS A 156 6.96 11.84 -6.92
N ASP A 157 6.86 12.66 -7.95
CA ASP A 157 7.47 14.00 -7.95
C ASP A 157 6.54 15.02 -7.31
N ARG A 158 5.23 14.88 -7.50
CA ARG A 158 4.18 15.72 -6.93
C ARG A 158 2.86 14.98 -6.75
N ILE A 159 1.93 15.58 -6.04
CA ILE A 159 0.52 15.18 -5.91
C ILE A 159 -0.34 16.20 -6.67
N SER A 160 -1.38 15.72 -7.36
CA SER A 160 -2.21 16.58 -8.22
C SER A 160 -3.13 17.53 -7.45
N THR A 161 -3.51 17.17 -6.22
CA THR A 161 -4.47 17.94 -5.43
C THR A 161 -3.75 18.93 -4.50
N PRO A 162 -4.23 20.18 -4.41
CA PRO A 162 -3.44 21.29 -3.87
C PRO A 162 -3.14 21.17 -2.37
N LEU A 163 -4.08 20.69 -1.55
CA LEU A 163 -3.85 20.59 -0.11
C LEU A 163 -2.89 19.43 0.21
N ALA A 164 -3.08 18.28 -0.42
CA ALA A 164 -2.16 17.16 -0.28
C ALA A 164 -0.75 17.47 -0.83
N GLN A 165 -0.63 18.26 -1.90
CA GLN A 165 0.65 18.73 -2.39
C GLN A 165 1.39 19.61 -1.37
N ALA A 166 0.69 20.54 -0.71
CA ALA A 166 1.29 21.36 0.35
C ALA A 166 1.78 20.50 1.54
N GLU A 167 1.01 19.45 1.90
CA GLU A 167 1.42 18.51 2.94
C GLU A 167 2.63 17.65 2.53
N LEU A 168 2.75 17.28 1.25
CA LEU A 168 3.93 16.60 0.72
C LEU A 168 5.19 17.49 0.80
N GLU A 169 5.06 18.77 0.47
CA GLU A 169 6.15 19.74 0.56
C GLU A 169 6.62 19.90 2.01
N GLU A 170 5.69 20.11 2.95
CA GLU A 170 5.99 20.18 4.39
C GLU A 170 6.66 18.87 4.89
N PHE A 171 6.15 17.72 4.46
CA PHE A 171 6.71 16.41 4.81
C PHE A 171 8.16 16.27 4.33
N ARG A 172 8.43 16.64 3.08
CA ARG A 172 9.77 16.55 2.47
C ARG A 172 10.75 17.54 3.06
N GLU A 173 10.30 18.75 3.41
CA GLU A 173 11.14 19.71 4.13
C GLU A 173 11.60 19.15 5.49
N LYS A 174 10.71 18.45 6.20
CA LYS A 174 11.00 17.89 7.52
C LYS A 174 11.81 16.59 7.50
N PHE A 175 11.55 15.71 6.53
CA PHE A 175 12.06 14.33 6.57
C PHE A 175 12.87 13.91 5.35
N GLY A 176 12.99 14.78 4.34
CA GLY A 176 13.71 14.52 3.10
C GLY A 176 13.00 13.56 2.14
N ARG A 177 13.65 13.30 1.01
CA ARG A 177 13.26 12.32 -0.02
C ARG A 177 14.54 11.67 -0.58
N PRO A 178 14.68 10.33 -0.55
CA PRO A 178 13.73 9.35 0.00
C PRO A 178 13.72 9.35 1.54
N CYS A 179 12.53 9.33 2.14
CA CYS A 179 12.35 9.17 3.57
C CYS A 179 12.28 7.67 3.94
N GLN A 180 13.13 7.22 4.86
CA GLN A 180 13.28 5.80 5.25
C GLN A 180 12.56 5.42 6.56
N LEU A 181 11.96 6.40 7.26
CA LEU A 181 11.41 6.24 8.61
C LEU A 181 10.07 5.49 8.60
N THR A 182 10.07 4.23 9.03
CA THR A 182 8.92 3.32 8.95
C THR A 182 7.66 3.85 9.63
N LEU A 183 7.75 4.50 10.80
CA LEU A 183 6.56 5.03 11.46
C LEU A 183 5.90 6.21 10.72
N LEU A 184 6.60 6.84 9.76
CA LEU A 184 6.04 7.91 8.91
C LEU A 184 5.13 7.42 7.79
N TYR A 185 5.00 6.10 7.59
CA TYR A 185 3.89 5.54 6.81
C TYR A 185 2.53 6.05 7.30
N ASN A 186 2.38 6.29 8.61
CA ASN A 186 1.14 6.84 9.16
C ASN A 186 0.90 8.30 8.76
N TRP A 187 1.95 9.11 8.65
CA TRP A 187 1.83 10.49 8.18
C TRP A 187 1.51 10.50 6.69
N ALA A 188 2.27 9.75 5.89
CA ALA A 188 2.03 9.61 4.46
C ALA A 188 0.59 9.13 4.15
N ARG A 189 0.04 8.22 4.96
CA ARG A 189 -1.35 7.77 4.84
C ARG A 189 -2.38 8.88 5.05
N LEU A 190 -2.08 9.85 5.92
CA LEU A 190 -2.94 11.04 6.11
C LEU A 190 -2.86 12.00 4.92
N ILE A 191 -1.68 12.13 4.30
CA ILE A 191 -1.53 12.89 3.05
C ILE A 191 -2.38 12.24 1.95
N GLU A 192 -2.34 10.91 1.83
CA GLU A 192 -3.17 10.18 0.87
C GLU A 192 -4.66 10.24 1.18
N LEU A 193 -5.04 10.23 2.46
CA LEU A 193 -6.44 10.43 2.86
C LEU A 193 -6.94 11.80 2.38
N LEU A 194 -6.13 12.86 2.58
CA LEU A 194 -6.45 14.20 2.11
C LEU A 194 -6.53 14.25 0.59
N HIS A 195 -5.55 13.68 -0.11
CA HIS A 195 -5.54 13.58 -1.57
C HIS A 195 -6.80 12.90 -2.11
N ASN A 196 -7.16 11.73 -1.56
CA ASN A 196 -8.35 11.00 -1.97
C ASN A 196 -9.64 11.79 -1.67
N ALA A 197 -9.69 12.51 -0.55
CA ALA A 197 -10.84 13.34 -0.23
C ALA A 197 -10.99 14.52 -1.20
N GLU A 198 -9.88 15.17 -1.60
CA GLU A 198 -9.87 16.18 -2.66
C GLU A 198 -10.30 15.59 -4.01
N LYS A 199 -9.73 14.43 -4.38
CA LYS A 199 -9.99 13.79 -5.67
C LYS A 199 -11.44 13.34 -5.84
N VAL A 200 -12.09 12.88 -4.77
CA VAL A 200 -13.53 12.56 -4.82
C VAL A 200 -14.37 13.80 -5.09
N ASN A 201 -14.01 14.97 -4.54
CA ASN A 201 -14.72 16.22 -4.85
C ASN A 201 -14.48 16.61 -6.32
N GLU A 202 -13.23 16.56 -6.80
CA GLU A 202 -12.87 16.85 -8.20
C GLU A 202 -13.65 15.96 -9.19
N LEU A 203 -13.65 14.64 -8.96
CA LEU A 203 -14.36 13.67 -9.81
C LEU A 203 -15.88 13.86 -9.78
N LEU A 204 -16.44 14.24 -8.63
CA LEU A 204 -17.88 14.55 -8.54
C LEU A 204 -18.21 15.91 -9.16
N GLU A 205 -17.26 16.79 -9.44
CA GLU A 205 -17.47 18.06 -10.13
C GLU A 205 -17.34 17.92 -11.65
N ASP A 206 -16.68 16.86 -12.13
CA ASP A 206 -16.62 16.52 -13.56
C ASP A 206 -18.03 16.24 -14.13
N PRO A 207 -18.47 16.97 -15.19
CA PRO A 207 -19.76 16.70 -15.82
C PRO A 207 -19.87 15.33 -16.48
N GLU A 208 -18.76 14.67 -16.84
CA GLU A 208 -18.78 13.32 -17.43
C GLU A 208 -19.10 12.23 -16.42
N ILE A 209 -19.01 12.49 -15.11
CA ILE A 209 -19.24 11.48 -14.06
C ILE A 209 -20.66 10.89 -14.10
N THR A 210 -21.63 11.62 -14.67
CA THR A 210 -23.02 11.18 -14.85
C THR A 210 -23.37 10.75 -16.28
N SER A 211 -22.36 10.58 -17.13
CA SER A 211 -22.54 10.03 -18.48
C SER A 211 -23.22 8.67 -18.44
N THR A 212 -24.11 8.43 -19.41
CA THR A 212 -24.74 7.13 -19.61
C THR A 212 -23.86 6.16 -20.40
N GLU A 213 -22.85 6.69 -21.10
CA GLU A 213 -21.88 5.92 -21.88
C GLU A 213 -20.84 5.28 -20.96
N THR A 214 -21.25 4.21 -20.29
CA THR A 214 -20.48 3.59 -19.20
C THR A 214 -19.81 2.29 -19.58
N ARG A 215 -20.16 1.70 -20.72
CA ARG A 215 -19.68 0.37 -21.09
C ARG A 215 -19.58 0.17 -22.59
N VAL A 216 -18.46 -0.39 -23.04
CA VAL A 216 -18.28 -0.87 -24.41
C VAL A 216 -18.54 -2.38 -24.52
N PRO A 217 -19.03 -2.89 -25.67
CA PRO A 217 -19.15 -4.32 -25.91
C PRO A 217 -17.79 -5.02 -25.84
N VAL A 218 -17.75 -6.19 -25.19
CA VAL A 218 -16.55 -7.03 -25.10
C VAL A 218 -16.90 -8.43 -25.60
N THR A 219 -16.02 -9.01 -26.42
CA THR A 219 -16.15 -10.39 -26.90
C THR A 219 -15.08 -11.25 -26.24
N PRO A 220 -15.41 -12.44 -25.70
CA PRO A 220 -14.42 -13.38 -25.19
C PRO A 220 -13.37 -13.73 -26.25
N ARG A 221 -12.11 -13.93 -25.82
CA ARG A 221 -11.00 -14.34 -26.67
C ARG A 221 -9.86 -14.90 -25.85
N ALA A 222 -8.98 -15.66 -26.49
CA ALA A 222 -7.72 -16.05 -25.90
C ALA A 222 -6.79 -14.83 -25.82
N ALA A 223 -6.36 -14.47 -24.61
CA ALA A 223 -5.50 -13.32 -24.37
C ALA A 223 -4.86 -13.38 -22.98
N ARG A 224 -3.77 -12.63 -22.81
CA ARG A 224 -3.26 -12.22 -21.51
C ARG A 224 -3.70 -10.78 -21.21
N GLY A 225 -4.10 -10.51 -19.98
CA GLY A 225 -4.47 -9.19 -19.50
C GLY A 225 -3.84 -8.91 -18.14
N VAL A 226 -3.00 -7.87 -18.09
CA VAL A 226 -2.39 -7.39 -16.85
C VAL A 226 -3.04 -6.07 -16.49
N SER A 227 -3.33 -5.88 -15.21
CA SER A 227 -3.80 -4.61 -14.67
C SER A 227 -3.16 -4.37 -13.31
N SER A 228 -2.95 -3.09 -13.01
CA SER A 228 -2.46 -2.67 -11.71
C SER A 228 -3.23 -1.46 -11.22
N VAL A 229 -3.50 -1.43 -9.92
CA VAL A 229 -3.99 -0.24 -9.21
C VAL A 229 -3.22 -0.10 -7.91
N GLU A 230 -3.12 1.11 -7.37
CA GLU A 230 -2.57 1.30 -6.04
C GLU A 230 -3.67 1.07 -5.01
N ALA A 231 -3.76 -0.17 -4.52
CA ALA A 231 -4.57 -0.43 -3.34
C ALA A 231 -4.05 0.40 -2.16
N PRO A 232 -4.88 0.66 -1.13
CA PRO A 232 -4.46 1.46 0.03
C PRO A 232 -3.18 0.96 0.69
N ARG A 233 -2.94 -0.36 0.61
CA ARG A 233 -1.82 -1.07 1.26
C ARG A 233 -0.66 -1.43 0.32
N GLY A 234 -0.72 -1.00 -0.94
CA GLY A 234 0.38 -1.12 -1.91
C GLY A 234 -0.13 -1.43 -3.31
N THR A 235 0.80 -1.47 -4.25
CA THR A 235 0.57 -1.89 -5.64
C THR A 235 -0.15 -3.24 -5.68
N LEU A 236 -1.22 -3.33 -6.46
CA LEU A 236 -2.03 -4.54 -6.63
C LEU A 236 -1.99 -4.94 -8.09
N ILE A 237 -1.32 -6.03 -8.40
CA ILE A 237 -1.18 -6.56 -9.75
C ILE A 237 -2.10 -7.76 -9.92
N HIS A 238 -2.91 -7.72 -10.96
CA HIS A 238 -3.74 -8.82 -11.43
C HIS A 238 -3.32 -9.17 -12.86
N ASP A 239 -2.89 -10.42 -13.08
CA ASP A 239 -2.46 -10.96 -14.36
C ASP A 239 -3.28 -12.21 -14.67
N TYR A 240 -4.03 -12.19 -15.76
CA TYR A 240 -4.93 -13.27 -16.16
C TYR A 240 -4.61 -13.73 -17.59
N GLU A 241 -4.67 -15.03 -17.81
CA GLU A 241 -4.69 -15.62 -19.15
C GLU A 241 -6.01 -16.34 -19.39
N THR A 242 -6.63 -16.14 -20.56
CA THR A 242 -7.89 -16.76 -20.94
C THR A 242 -7.78 -17.60 -22.22
N ASP A 243 -8.69 -18.57 -22.37
CA ASP A 243 -8.91 -19.32 -23.62
C ASP A 243 -9.84 -18.57 -24.60
N GLU A 244 -10.12 -19.18 -25.75
CA GLU A 244 -11.01 -18.61 -26.79
C GLU A 244 -12.44 -18.31 -26.30
N ASN A 245 -12.90 -19.00 -25.24
CA ASN A 245 -14.21 -18.78 -24.64
C ASN A 245 -14.18 -17.77 -23.49
N GLY A 246 -13.01 -17.19 -23.19
CA GLY A 246 -12.81 -16.27 -22.06
C GLY A 246 -12.75 -16.97 -20.69
N LEU A 247 -12.51 -18.28 -20.66
CA LEU A 247 -12.30 -19.01 -19.41
C LEU A 247 -10.86 -18.80 -18.95
N VAL A 248 -10.68 -18.49 -17.66
CA VAL A 248 -9.35 -18.29 -17.07
C VAL A 248 -8.58 -19.60 -17.08
N THR A 249 -7.37 -19.57 -17.63
CA THR A 249 -6.43 -20.69 -17.75
C THR A 249 -5.22 -20.54 -16.84
N ASP A 250 -4.77 -19.30 -16.60
CA ASP A 250 -3.72 -18.97 -15.66
C ASP A 250 -4.05 -17.65 -14.92
N ILE A 251 -3.53 -17.51 -13.71
CA ILE A 251 -3.70 -16.32 -12.89
C ILE A 251 -2.48 -16.11 -12.00
N ASN A 252 -1.94 -14.90 -12.01
CA ASN A 252 -0.98 -14.45 -11.02
C ASN A 252 -1.48 -13.17 -10.33
N LEU A 253 -1.32 -13.13 -9.01
CA LEU A 253 -1.72 -12.00 -8.17
C LEU A 253 -0.55 -11.60 -7.28
N ILE A 254 -0.12 -10.34 -7.35
CA ILE A 254 0.77 -9.76 -6.35
C ILE A 254 0.00 -8.65 -5.64
N VAL A 255 -0.34 -8.91 -4.37
CA VAL A 255 -1.25 -8.07 -3.60
C VAL A 255 -0.48 -7.06 -2.76
N GLY A 256 -1.04 -5.87 -2.57
CA GLY A 256 -0.38 -4.72 -1.91
C GLY A 256 0.49 -5.04 -0.70
N THR A 257 -0.01 -5.79 0.29
CA THR A 257 0.78 -6.13 1.49
C THR A 257 1.87 -7.17 1.22
N THR A 258 1.72 -8.05 0.21
CA THR A 258 2.73 -9.06 -0.14
C THR A 258 4.06 -8.40 -0.45
N HIS A 259 4.06 -7.29 -1.20
CA HIS A 259 5.26 -6.49 -1.48
C HIS A 259 6.00 -6.02 -0.21
N ASN A 260 5.27 -5.78 0.87
CA ASN A 260 5.83 -5.30 2.12
C ASN A 260 6.27 -6.42 3.08
N ASN A 261 6.22 -7.69 2.70
CA ASN A 261 6.54 -8.79 3.61
C ASN A 261 8.02 -8.77 4.07
N ALA A 262 8.97 -8.62 3.14
CA ALA A 262 10.39 -8.48 3.46
C ALA A 262 10.66 -7.26 4.38
N PRO A 263 10.22 -6.03 4.03
CA PRO A 263 10.48 -4.87 4.87
C PRO A 263 9.73 -4.92 6.22
N ILE A 264 8.54 -5.52 6.32
CA ILE A 264 7.89 -5.75 7.62
C ILE A 264 8.78 -6.61 8.51
N ASN A 265 9.29 -7.73 8.01
CA ASN A 265 10.18 -8.62 8.77
C ASN A 265 11.48 -7.91 9.17
N MET A 266 12.06 -7.11 8.28
CA MET A 266 13.24 -6.31 8.58
C MET A 266 12.94 -5.26 9.67
N SER A 267 11.84 -4.51 9.56
CA SER A 267 11.44 -3.52 10.56
C SER A 267 11.16 -4.15 11.93
N VAL A 268 10.54 -5.33 11.98
CA VAL A 268 10.34 -6.10 13.21
C VAL A 268 11.68 -6.52 13.81
N LYS A 269 12.57 -7.09 13.01
CA LYS A 269 13.91 -7.52 13.46
C LYS A 269 14.73 -6.35 13.99
N GLN A 270 14.68 -5.20 13.31
CA GLN A 270 15.37 -3.99 13.74
C GLN A 270 14.78 -3.47 15.06
N ALA A 271 13.44 -3.36 15.15
CA ALA A 271 12.77 -2.88 16.36
C ALA A 271 13.05 -3.79 17.57
N ALA A 272 12.98 -5.12 17.38
CA ALA A 272 13.29 -6.09 18.41
C ALA A 272 14.74 -5.99 18.89
N LYS A 273 15.73 -5.95 17.97
CA LYS A 273 17.15 -5.75 18.32
C LYS A 273 17.38 -4.43 19.07
N MET A 274 16.63 -3.39 18.74
CA MET A 274 16.77 -2.08 19.38
C MET A 274 16.15 -2.05 20.78
N LEU A 275 15.00 -2.66 20.98
CA LEU A 275 14.21 -2.51 22.21
C LEU A 275 14.44 -3.63 23.24
N ILE A 276 14.73 -4.85 22.79
CA ILE A 276 14.97 -6.01 23.66
C ILE A 276 16.46 -6.09 23.95
N LYS A 277 16.87 -5.86 25.20
CA LYS A 277 18.26 -5.88 25.66
C LYS A 277 18.46 -6.95 26.72
N ASP A 278 19.52 -7.73 26.58
CA ASP A 278 19.88 -8.80 27.52
C ASP A 278 18.74 -9.80 27.77
N GLY A 279 17.90 -10.04 26.75
CA GLY A 279 16.74 -10.93 26.85
C GLY A 279 15.55 -10.35 27.63
N ASN A 280 15.61 -9.09 28.07
CA ASN A 280 14.52 -8.46 28.80
C ASN A 280 13.46 -7.92 27.82
N TYR A 281 12.23 -8.40 27.97
CA TYR A 281 11.06 -7.93 27.25
C TYR A 281 9.84 -7.90 28.18
N ASP A 282 8.89 -7.02 27.87
CA ASP A 282 7.57 -6.94 28.50
C ASP A 282 6.51 -6.60 27.43
N GLU A 283 5.24 -6.55 27.83
CA GLU A 283 4.14 -6.23 26.92
C GLU A 283 4.30 -4.85 26.26
N ALA A 284 4.85 -3.87 26.98
CA ALA A 284 5.05 -2.52 26.44
C ALA A 284 6.14 -2.49 25.35
N ILE A 285 7.23 -3.26 25.52
CA ILE A 285 8.28 -3.45 24.53
C ILE A 285 7.73 -4.21 23.31
N LEU A 286 7.02 -5.32 23.53
CA LEU A 286 6.44 -6.11 22.45
C LEU A 286 5.44 -5.28 21.62
N ASN A 287 4.59 -4.48 22.28
CA ASN A 287 3.68 -3.59 21.58
C ASN A 287 4.42 -2.53 20.73
N LYS A 288 5.58 -2.04 21.17
CA LYS A 288 6.43 -1.14 20.35
C LYS A 288 7.04 -1.86 19.15
N VAL A 289 7.39 -3.14 19.27
CA VAL A 289 7.81 -3.96 18.12
C VAL A 289 6.64 -4.12 17.14
N GLU A 290 5.43 -4.38 17.64
CA GLU A 290 4.22 -4.46 16.80
C GLU A 290 3.87 -3.13 16.11
N MET A 291 4.22 -1.97 16.68
CA MET A 291 4.05 -0.68 15.99
C MET A 291 4.78 -0.65 14.65
N ALA A 292 5.94 -1.31 14.54
CA ALA A 292 6.67 -1.43 13.28
C ALA A 292 5.90 -2.23 12.22
N ILE A 293 5.09 -3.21 12.64
CA ILE A 293 4.18 -3.96 11.76
C ILE A 293 3.00 -3.07 11.37
N ARG A 294 2.31 -2.51 12.36
CA ARG A 294 1.07 -1.72 12.16
C ARG A 294 1.29 -0.48 11.30
N ALA A 295 2.51 0.08 11.30
CA ALA A 295 2.87 1.21 10.46
C ALA A 295 2.62 0.95 8.97
N TYR A 296 2.81 -0.29 8.49
CA TYR A 296 2.57 -0.67 7.10
C TYR A 296 1.09 -0.88 6.76
N ASP A 297 0.19 -0.88 7.76
CA ASP A 297 -1.22 -1.28 7.64
C ASP A 297 -1.40 -2.62 6.89
N PRO A 298 -0.83 -3.74 7.40
CA PRO A 298 -0.84 -4.99 6.65
C PRO A 298 -2.23 -5.62 6.56
N CYS A 299 -2.66 -6.03 5.36
CA CYS A 299 -3.81 -6.93 5.18
C CYS A 299 -3.32 -8.37 4.97
N LEU A 300 -3.16 -9.11 6.07
CA LEU A 300 -2.64 -10.49 6.04
C LEU A 300 -3.56 -11.46 5.30
N SER A 301 -4.88 -11.30 5.41
CA SER A 301 -5.86 -12.10 4.65
C SER A 301 -5.74 -11.85 3.14
N CYS A 302 -5.51 -10.60 2.73
CA CYS A 302 -5.32 -10.25 1.32
C CYS A 302 -4.02 -10.87 0.77
N ALA A 303 -2.94 -10.83 1.57
CA ALA A 303 -1.61 -11.19 1.11
C ALA A 303 -1.32 -12.69 1.08
N THR A 304 -2.07 -13.49 1.85
CA THR A 304 -1.98 -14.96 1.83
C THR A 304 -3.13 -15.62 1.07
N HIS A 305 -4.17 -14.87 0.72
CA HIS A 305 -5.44 -15.37 0.17
C HIS A 305 -6.09 -16.49 1.01
N LYS A 306 -5.72 -16.60 2.29
CA LYS A 306 -6.20 -17.67 3.18
C LYS A 306 -7.59 -17.33 3.71
N LEU A 307 -8.54 -18.24 3.48
CA LEU A 307 -9.98 -17.99 3.66
C LEU A 307 -10.54 -18.36 5.05
N ASP A 308 -9.74 -18.97 5.94
CA ASP A 308 -10.27 -19.61 7.17
C ASP A 308 -10.61 -18.65 8.32
N GLY A 309 -10.43 -17.34 8.15
CA GLY A 309 -10.88 -16.32 9.10
C GLY A 309 -10.09 -16.25 10.42
N SER A 310 -9.05 -17.08 10.58
CA SER A 310 -8.16 -17.03 11.75
C SER A 310 -6.97 -16.09 11.48
N ILE A 311 -6.82 -15.04 12.28
CA ILE A 311 -5.57 -14.26 12.30
C ILE A 311 -4.65 -14.95 13.30
N ALA A 312 -3.93 -15.99 12.85
CA ALA A 312 -2.94 -16.65 13.69
C ALA A 312 -1.60 -15.90 13.60
N VAL A 313 -1.33 -14.99 14.52
CA VAL A 313 0.02 -14.47 14.80
C VAL A 313 0.61 -15.33 15.92
N LYS A 314 1.66 -16.07 15.61
CA LYS A 314 2.45 -16.83 16.59
C LYS A 314 3.83 -16.18 16.71
N LEU A 315 4.10 -15.62 17.87
CA LEU A 315 5.42 -15.12 18.25
C LEU A 315 6.15 -16.22 19.02
N GLU A 316 7.23 -16.73 18.46
CA GLU A 316 8.16 -17.61 19.18
C GLU A 316 9.38 -16.80 19.61
N ILE A 317 9.64 -16.76 20.91
CA ILE A 317 10.87 -16.16 21.45
C ILE A 317 11.90 -17.27 21.57
N ARG A 318 13.05 -17.08 20.93
CA ARG A 318 14.14 -18.05 20.89
C ARG A 318 15.39 -17.47 21.54
N ASP A 319 16.10 -18.29 22.32
CA ASP A 319 17.41 -17.93 22.86
C ASP A 319 18.50 -17.98 21.77
N SER A 320 19.74 -17.65 22.14
CA SER A 320 20.88 -17.63 21.21
C SER A 320 21.24 -19.00 20.62
N SER A 321 20.75 -20.11 21.21
CA SER A 321 20.91 -21.47 20.67
C SER A 321 19.78 -21.87 19.69
N GLY A 322 18.80 -20.99 19.50
CA GLY A 322 17.62 -21.23 18.67
C GLY A 322 16.50 -22.00 19.39
N LYS A 323 16.68 -22.32 20.67
CA LYS A 323 15.66 -22.99 21.48
C LYS A 323 14.52 -22.02 21.79
N VAL A 324 13.28 -22.46 21.56
CA VAL A 324 12.08 -21.70 21.95
C VAL A 324 12.00 -21.63 23.47
N ILE A 325 12.00 -20.43 24.02
CA ILE A 325 11.87 -20.15 25.46
C ILE A 325 10.49 -19.63 25.84
N ASP A 326 9.74 -19.08 24.88
CA ASP A 326 8.38 -18.62 25.06
C ASP A 326 7.59 -18.67 23.75
N THR A 327 6.27 -18.78 23.84
CA THR A 327 5.37 -18.75 22.68
C THR A 327 4.10 -18.00 23.03
N ILE A 328 3.87 -16.91 22.32
CA ILE A 328 2.65 -16.11 22.42
C ILE A 328 1.89 -16.33 21.11
N ALA A 329 0.62 -16.71 21.19
CA ALA A 329 -0.22 -16.75 20.02
C ALA A 329 -1.66 -16.34 20.35
N ASN A 330 -2.29 -15.69 19.37
CA ASN A 330 -3.71 -15.36 19.38
C ASN A 330 -4.49 -16.41 18.59
N TRP A 331 -4.56 -17.63 19.11
CA TRP A 331 -5.52 -18.63 18.62
C TRP A 331 -6.92 -18.35 19.17
#